data_AF-A0A0F7S599-F1
#
_entry.id   AF-A0A0F7S599-F1
#
_cell.length_a   1.000
_cell.length_b   1.000
_cell.length_c   1.000
_cell.angle_alpha   90.00
_cell.angle_beta   90.00
_cell.angle_gamma   90.00
#
_symmetry.space_group_name_H-M   'P 1'
#
loop_
_entity.id
_entity.type
_entity.pdbx_description
1 polymer ?
#
loop_
_entity_poly.entity_id
_entity_poly.type
_entity_poly.pdbx_seq_one_letter_code
_entity_poly.pdbx_strand_id
1 'polypeptide(L)'
;MDIILTGDVRSPKDESYMALWTRAPLPQDQVLTESLALAEKLAKNSTVSMALCKAQMWRQVDSPEDAHLLESQGIWETSRLDGLEGARSFLEKRKPEFPGKMSDLERFAFWPWWRQADVSLYPRGPESMRAAQAKSKL
;
A
#
# COMPACT_ATOMS: atom_id res chain seq x y z
N MET A 1 19.91 -11.47 10.70
CA MET A 1 20.07 -10.73 11.98
C MET A 1 21.39 -9.95 12.01
N ASP A 2 22.44 -10.48 11.39
CA ASP A 2 23.73 -9.81 11.20
C ASP A 2 23.61 -8.38 10.62
N ILE A 3 22.81 -8.16 9.57
CA ILE A 3 22.59 -6.83 8.95
C ILE A 3 22.12 -5.80 9.99
N ILE A 4 21.28 -6.21 10.93
CA ILE A 4 20.66 -5.32 11.92
C ILE A 4 21.61 -5.06 13.09
N LEU A 5 22.34 -6.09 13.54
CA LEU A 5 23.11 -6.03 14.78
C LEU A 5 24.55 -5.55 14.61
N THR A 6 25.12 -5.68 13.40
CA THR A 6 26.50 -5.25 13.13
C THR A 6 26.61 -3.75 12.87
N GLY A 7 25.57 -3.14 12.29
CA GLY A 7 25.58 -1.73 11.90
C GLY A 7 26.55 -1.40 10.75
N ASP A 8 27.10 -2.43 10.10
CA ASP A 8 28.06 -2.26 9.01
C ASP A 8 27.40 -1.69 7.75
N VAL A 9 28.14 -0.84 7.03
CA VAL A 9 27.73 -0.33 5.72
C VAL A 9 28.09 -1.37 4.65
N ARG A 10 27.09 -1.90 3.95
CA ARG A 10 27.30 -2.86 2.85
C ARG A 10 26.95 -2.25 1.51
N SER A 11 27.53 -2.82 0.45
CA SER A 11 27.23 -2.43 -0.93
C SER A 11 25.78 -2.80 -1.29
N PRO A 12 25.08 -2.02 -2.12
CA PRO A 12 23.75 -2.40 -2.62
C PRO A 12 23.71 -3.76 -3.34
N LYS A 13 24.85 -4.21 -3.88
CA LYS A 13 25.03 -5.47 -4.60
C LYS A 13 25.40 -6.66 -3.69
N ASP A 14 25.47 -6.44 -2.38
CA ASP A 14 25.73 -7.49 -1.41
C ASP A 14 24.61 -8.54 -1.45
N GLU A 15 24.98 -9.81 -1.46
CA GLU A 15 24.03 -10.94 -1.53
C GLU A 15 23.02 -10.89 -0.38
N SER A 16 23.45 -10.44 0.79
CA SER A 16 22.59 -10.32 1.97
C SER A 16 21.43 -9.33 1.79
N TYR A 17 21.51 -8.41 0.81
CA TYR A 17 20.44 -7.47 0.47
C TYR A 17 19.53 -7.92 -0.66
N MET A 18 19.79 -9.06 -1.30
CA MET A 18 19.02 -9.47 -2.48
C MET A 18 17.52 -9.63 -2.21
N ALA A 19 17.13 -10.05 -1.00
CA ALA A 19 15.73 -10.16 -0.61
C ALA A 19 15.04 -8.81 -0.31
N LEU A 20 15.80 -7.71 -0.17
CA LEU A 20 15.25 -6.37 0.05
C LEU A 20 14.78 -5.72 -1.27
N TRP A 21 15.36 -6.16 -2.40
CA TRP A 21 15.09 -5.58 -3.69
C TRP A 21 14.18 -6.46 -4.53
N THR A 22 13.16 -5.85 -5.14
CA THR A 22 12.34 -6.53 -6.17
C THR A 22 13.01 -6.54 -7.55
N ARG A 23 14.03 -5.69 -7.74
CA ARG A 23 14.85 -5.56 -8.96
C ARG A 23 16.31 -5.34 -8.57
N ALA A 24 17.23 -5.82 -9.38
CA ALA A 24 18.65 -5.59 -9.14
C ALA A 24 18.98 -4.09 -9.07
N PRO A 25 19.95 -3.66 -8.23
CA PRO A 25 20.38 -2.27 -8.18
C PRO A 25 20.83 -1.76 -9.55
N LEU A 26 20.33 -0.59 -9.92
CA LEU A 26 20.65 0.06 -11.20
C LEU A 26 21.81 1.05 -11.05
N PRO A 27 22.52 1.35 -12.16
CA PRO A 27 23.39 2.53 -12.25
C PRO A 27 22.64 3.83 -11.90
N GLN A 28 23.32 4.76 -11.23
CA GLN A 28 22.71 5.99 -10.70
C GLN A 28 21.97 6.82 -11.77
N ASP A 29 22.54 6.90 -12.97
CA ASP A 29 21.99 7.61 -14.14
C ASP A 29 20.70 6.98 -14.69
N GLN A 30 20.43 5.71 -14.35
CA GLN A 30 19.26 4.97 -14.83
C GLN A 30 18.13 4.91 -13.80
N VAL A 31 18.43 5.12 -12.50
CA VAL A 31 17.45 4.96 -11.41
C VAL A 31 16.18 5.79 -11.65
N LEU A 32 16.33 7.06 -11.99
CA LEU A 32 15.19 7.96 -12.17
C LEU A 32 14.33 7.54 -13.37
N THR A 33 14.97 7.30 -14.51
CA THR A 33 14.29 6.92 -15.77
C THR A 33 13.50 5.62 -15.59
N GLU A 34 14.11 4.59 -15.00
CA GLU A 34 13.46 3.30 -14.76
C GLU A 34 12.34 3.40 -13.71
N SER A 35 12.51 4.23 -12.69
CA SER A 35 11.47 4.48 -11.67
C SER A 35 10.26 5.18 -12.28
N LEU A 36 10.47 6.17 -13.14
CA LEU A 36 9.38 6.86 -13.85
C LEU A 36 8.67 5.91 -14.83
N ALA A 37 9.41 5.10 -15.59
CA ALA A 37 8.83 4.11 -16.48
C ALA A 37 7.94 3.10 -15.73
N LEU A 38 8.37 2.67 -14.52
CA LEU A 38 7.54 1.84 -13.65
C LEU A 38 6.30 2.59 -13.14
N ALA A 39 6.45 3.83 -12.69
CA ALA A 39 5.34 4.65 -12.22
C ALA A 39 4.29 4.86 -13.32
N GLU A 40 4.72 5.16 -14.55
CA GLU A 40 3.84 5.28 -15.72
C GLU A 40 3.13 3.97 -16.06
N LYS A 41 3.80 2.82 -15.88
CA LYS A 41 3.16 1.52 -16.07
C LYS A 41 2.08 1.27 -15.03
N LEU A 42 2.33 1.63 -13.76
CA LEU A 42 1.36 1.48 -12.68
C LEU A 42 0.18 2.45 -12.84
N ALA A 43 0.43 3.68 -13.27
CA ALA A 43 -0.59 4.71 -13.47
C ALA A 43 -1.64 4.36 -14.54
N LYS A 44 -1.39 3.35 -15.38
CA LYS A 44 -2.35 2.83 -16.37
C LYS A 44 -3.38 1.87 -15.77
N ASN A 45 -3.22 1.45 -14.52
CA ASN A 45 -4.13 0.54 -13.83
C ASN A 45 -5.15 1.31 -12.97
N SER A 46 -6.21 0.63 -12.53
CA SER A 46 -7.18 1.20 -11.58
C SER A 46 -6.48 1.63 -10.28
N THR A 47 -6.63 2.90 -9.94
CA THR A 47 -6.11 3.47 -8.69
C THR A 47 -6.76 2.83 -7.47
N VAL A 48 -8.07 2.57 -7.55
CA VAL A 48 -8.87 1.96 -6.47
C VAL A 48 -8.44 0.51 -6.25
N SER A 49 -8.34 -0.31 -7.30
CA SER A 49 -7.89 -1.70 -7.17
C SER A 49 -6.47 -1.79 -6.63
N MET A 50 -5.54 -0.96 -7.13
CA MET A 50 -4.16 -0.93 -6.60
C MET A 50 -4.12 -0.57 -5.11
N ALA A 51 -4.96 0.37 -4.66
CA ALA A 51 -5.06 0.74 -3.26
C ALA A 51 -5.56 -0.42 -2.38
N LEU A 52 -6.62 -1.10 -2.81
CA LEU A 52 -7.18 -2.26 -2.10
C LEU A 52 -6.19 -3.42 -2.02
N CYS A 53 -5.56 -3.82 -3.15
CA CYS A 53 -4.57 -4.88 -3.17
C CYS A 53 -3.39 -4.56 -2.24
N LYS A 54 -2.87 -3.32 -2.29
CA LYS A 54 -1.79 -2.89 -1.41
C LYS A 54 -2.24 -2.93 0.06
N ALA A 55 -3.44 -2.46 0.37
CA ALA A 55 -3.96 -2.47 1.72
C ALA A 55 -4.11 -3.90 2.27
N GLN A 56 -4.63 -4.85 1.48
CA GLN A 56 -4.73 -6.27 1.91
C GLN A 56 -3.37 -6.93 2.14
N MET A 57 -2.35 -6.61 1.32
CA MET A 57 -0.99 -7.11 1.57
C MET A 57 -0.42 -6.62 2.91
N TRP A 58 -0.66 -5.35 3.26
CA TRP A 58 -0.09 -4.72 4.46
C TRP A 58 -0.94 -4.85 5.72
N ARG A 59 -2.25 -5.10 5.58
CA ARG A 59 -3.24 -5.13 6.66
C ARG A 59 -3.88 -6.50 6.72
N GLN A 60 -3.14 -7.42 7.32
CA GLN A 60 -3.59 -8.78 7.57
C GLN A 60 -4.85 -8.78 8.44
N VAL A 61 -5.67 -9.80 8.22
CA VAL A 61 -6.83 -10.15 9.04
C VAL A 61 -6.55 -11.48 9.74
N ASP A 62 -7.44 -11.90 10.63
CA ASP A 62 -7.17 -12.97 11.58
C ASP A 62 -7.04 -14.37 10.93
N SER A 63 -7.73 -14.60 9.81
CA SER A 63 -7.70 -15.88 9.10
C SER A 63 -7.69 -15.74 7.57
N PRO A 64 -7.28 -16.78 6.82
CA PRO A 64 -7.41 -16.80 5.35
C PRO A 64 -8.85 -16.64 4.88
N GLU A 65 -9.83 -17.13 5.64
CA GLU A 65 -11.24 -16.98 5.32
C GLU A 65 -11.71 -15.53 5.45
N ASP A 66 -11.32 -14.84 6.53
CA ASP A 66 -11.59 -13.41 6.68
C ASP A 66 -10.97 -12.59 5.54
N ALA A 67 -9.78 -12.99 5.08
CA ALA A 67 -9.10 -12.31 3.98
C ALA A 67 -9.88 -12.46 2.68
N HIS A 68 -10.40 -13.67 2.43
CA HIS A 68 -11.22 -13.96 1.27
C HIS A 68 -12.58 -13.26 1.29
N LEU A 69 -13.23 -13.18 2.46
CA LEU A 69 -14.50 -12.45 2.63
C LEU A 69 -14.33 -10.95 2.38
N LEU A 70 -13.22 -10.36 2.87
CA LEU A 70 -12.87 -8.97 2.60
C LEU A 70 -12.56 -8.75 1.10
N GLU A 71 -11.77 -9.66 0.49
CA GLU A 71 -11.45 -9.59 -0.94
C GLU A 71 -12.71 -9.67 -1.80
N SER A 72 -13.64 -10.56 -1.47
CA SER A 72 -14.92 -10.72 -2.17
C SER A 72 -15.74 -9.43 -2.17
N GLN A 73 -15.79 -8.72 -1.05
CA GLN A 73 -16.43 -7.40 -0.98
C GLN A 73 -15.69 -6.36 -1.84
N GLY A 74 -14.36 -6.36 -1.82
CA GLY A 74 -13.55 -5.49 -2.68
C GLY A 74 -13.78 -5.73 -4.17
N ILE A 75 -13.84 -7.01 -4.59
CA ILE A 75 -14.15 -7.40 -5.97
C ILE A 75 -15.57 -6.93 -6.34
N TRP A 76 -16.55 -7.15 -5.46
CA TRP A 76 -17.93 -6.71 -5.69
C TRP A 76 -18.01 -5.20 -5.97
N GLU A 77 -17.43 -4.37 -5.09
CA GLU A 77 -17.45 -2.92 -5.25
C GLU A 77 -16.69 -2.45 -6.49
N THR A 78 -15.47 -2.95 -6.70
CA THR A 78 -14.64 -2.55 -7.85
C THR A 78 -15.20 -3.02 -9.19
N SER A 79 -15.92 -4.15 -9.23
CA SER A 79 -16.58 -4.63 -10.45
C SER A 79 -17.64 -3.66 -10.99
N ARG A 80 -18.28 -2.90 -10.09
CA ARG A 80 -19.33 -1.91 -10.39
C ARG A 80 -18.78 -0.51 -10.63
N LEU A 81 -17.49 -0.31 -10.40
CA LEU A 81 -16.76 0.92 -10.65
C LEU A 81 -15.87 0.73 -11.89
N ASP A 82 -14.57 0.51 -11.69
CA ASP A 82 -13.57 0.37 -12.75
C ASP A 82 -13.71 -0.95 -13.55
N GLY A 83 -14.34 -1.97 -12.97
CA GLY A 83 -14.56 -3.25 -13.64
C GLY A 83 -15.43 -3.15 -14.90
N LEU A 84 -16.43 -2.27 -14.90
CA LEU A 84 -17.26 -2.00 -16.08
C LEU A 84 -16.44 -1.43 -17.23
N GLU A 85 -15.54 -0.49 -16.92
CA GLU A 85 -14.64 0.09 -17.91
C GLU A 85 -13.64 -0.96 -18.43
N GLY A 86 -13.08 -1.79 -17.56
CA GLY A 86 -12.16 -2.86 -17.98
C GLY A 86 -12.83 -3.85 -18.94
N ALA A 87 -14.06 -4.26 -18.66
CA ALA A 87 -14.83 -5.13 -19.55
C ALA A 87 -15.14 -4.45 -20.89
N ARG A 88 -15.59 -3.19 -20.85
CA ARG A 88 -15.92 -2.41 -22.04
C ARG A 88 -14.70 -2.15 -22.93
N SER A 89 -13.59 -1.68 -22.36
CA SER A 89 -12.37 -1.37 -23.13
C SER A 89 -11.79 -2.62 -23.78
N PHE A 90 -11.91 -3.78 -23.13
CA PHE A 90 -11.51 -5.07 -23.68
C PHE A 90 -12.33 -5.42 -24.92
N LEU A 91 -13.66 -5.33 -24.85
CA LEU A 91 -14.55 -5.58 -26.00
C LEU A 91 -14.29 -4.61 -27.16
N GLU A 92 -14.03 -3.35 -26.84
CA GLU A 92 -13.71 -2.28 -27.79
C GLU A 92 -12.26 -2.31 -28.29
N LYS A 93 -11.42 -3.21 -27.78
CA LYS A 93 -9.98 -3.35 -28.10
C LYS A 93 -9.20 -2.03 -27.95
N ARG A 94 -9.54 -1.23 -26.95
CA ARG A 94 -8.85 0.02 -26.61
C ARG A 94 -8.23 -0.05 -25.23
N LYS A 95 -7.40 0.95 -24.91
CA LYS A 95 -6.87 1.11 -23.56
C LYS A 95 -8.00 1.54 -22.60
N PRO A 96 -8.05 0.99 -21.38
CA PRO A 96 -9.01 1.42 -20.37
C PRO A 96 -8.69 2.81 -19.85
N GLU A 97 -9.74 3.57 -19.53
CA GLU A 97 -9.67 4.84 -18.82
C GLU A 97 -10.43 4.70 -17.49
N PHE A 98 -9.75 4.21 -16.46
CA PHE A 98 -10.36 3.92 -15.16
C PHE A 98 -10.78 5.22 -14.44
N PRO A 99 -12.10 5.49 -14.27
CA PRO A 99 -12.56 6.73 -13.65
C PRO A 99 -12.43 6.75 -12.12
N GLY A 100 -12.20 5.59 -11.49
CA GLY A 100 -12.15 5.44 -10.04
C GLY A 100 -11.06 6.29 -9.38
N LYS A 101 -11.44 6.95 -8.28
CA LYS A 101 -10.56 7.84 -7.49
C LYS A 101 -10.36 7.27 -6.08
N MET A 102 -9.29 7.69 -5.42
CA MET A 102 -9.06 7.31 -4.02
C MET A 102 -10.22 7.71 -3.09
N SER A 103 -10.90 8.81 -3.38
CA SER A 103 -12.10 9.25 -2.62
C SER A 103 -13.28 8.28 -2.72
N ASP A 104 -13.33 7.41 -3.73
CA ASP A 104 -14.40 6.42 -3.86
C ASP A 104 -14.29 5.30 -2.81
N LEU A 105 -13.10 5.07 -2.25
CA LEU A 105 -12.89 4.10 -1.17
C LEU A 105 -13.72 4.42 0.08
N GLU A 106 -13.97 5.70 0.36
CA GLU A 106 -14.81 6.16 1.48
C GLU A 106 -16.28 5.68 1.37
N ARG A 107 -16.70 5.21 0.20
CA ARG A 107 -18.04 4.67 -0.02
C ARG A 107 -18.11 3.18 0.31
N PHE A 108 -16.97 2.49 0.42
CA PHE A 108 -16.93 1.07 0.67
C PHE A 108 -17.11 0.85 2.17
N ALA A 109 -18.17 0.13 2.56
CA ALA A 109 -18.54 -0.04 3.96
C ALA A 109 -17.43 -0.66 4.83
N PHE A 110 -16.55 -1.45 4.22
CA PHE A 110 -15.43 -2.09 4.89
C PHE A 110 -14.16 -1.23 4.92
N TRP A 111 -14.13 -0.03 4.32
CA TRP A 111 -12.93 0.80 4.25
C TRP A 111 -12.92 1.90 5.32
N PRO A 112 -11.84 2.03 6.11
CA PRO A 112 -10.76 1.07 6.34
C PRO A 112 -11.19 -0.06 7.29
N TRP A 113 -10.82 -1.31 6.99
CA TRP A 113 -11.17 -2.46 7.85
C TRP A 113 -10.21 -2.61 9.04
N TRP A 114 -9.09 -1.89 9.02
CA TRP A 114 -8.10 -1.89 10.10
C TRP A 114 -8.29 -0.69 11.01
N ARG A 115 -7.91 -0.85 12.27
CA ARG A 115 -7.80 0.25 13.21
C ARG A 115 -6.41 0.88 13.11
N GLN A 116 -6.35 2.19 12.87
CA GLN A 116 -5.09 2.91 12.95
C GLN A 116 -4.69 3.14 14.41
N ALA A 117 -3.45 2.78 14.77
CA ALA A 117 -2.95 3.01 16.11
C ALA A 117 -2.82 4.52 16.38
N ASP A 118 -3.38 4.98 17.50
CA ASP A 118 -3.16 6.35 17.97
C ASP A 118 -1.77 6.46 18.62
N VAL A 119 -0.81 6.90 17.84
CA VAL A 119 0.57 7.09 18.29
C VAL A 119 0.72 8.20 19.33
N SER A 120 -0.27 9.09 19.48
CA SER A 120 -0.22 10.16 20.47
C SER A 120 -0.38 9.66 21.91
N LEU A 121 -0.95 8.48 22.08
CA LEU A 121 -1.09 7.81 23.37
C LEU A 121 0.22 7.16 23.85
N TYR A 122 1.20 7.00 22.96
CA TYR A 122 2.47 6.38 23.31
C TYR A 122 3.45 7.41 23.87
N PRO A 123 3.97 7.17 25.08
CA PRO A 123 4.91 8.10 25.67
C PRO A 123 6.26 8.05 24.96
N ARG A 124 6.55 9.10 24.19
CA ARG A 124 7.84 9.42 23.59
C ARG A 124 8.82 10.08 24.57
N GLY A 125 8.91 9.55 25.78
CA GLY A 125 9.80 10.04 26.84
C GLY A 125 9.15 11.07 27.79
N PRO A 126 9.94 11.68 28.70
CA PRO A 126 9.41 12.47 29.82
C PRO A 126 8.50 13.62 29.40
N GLU A 127 8.74 14.21 28.23
CA GLU A 127 7.99 15.35 27.72
C GLU A 127 6.58 14.96 27.25
N SER A 128 6.45 13.83 26.54
CA SER A 128 5.14 13.30 26.13
C SER A 128 4.26 12.84 27.30
N MET A 129 4.87 12.36 28.39
CA MET A 129 4.15 11.97 29.61
C MET A 129 3.52 13.17 30.31
N ARG A 130 4.21 14.32 30.33
CA ARG A 130 3.66 15.59 30.84
C ARG A 130 2.49 16.07 29.99
N ALA A 131 2.60 15.96 28.65
CA ALA A 131 1.52 16.35 27.73
C ALA A 131 0.29 15.43 27.84
N ALA A 132 0.47 14.12 28.00
CA ALA A 132 -0.61 13.16 28.22
C ALA A 132 -1.34 13.40 29.55
N GLN A 133 -0.61 13.69 30.64
CA GLN A 133 -1.19 14.04 31.94
C GLN A 133 -1.98 15.35 31.92
N ALA A 134 -1.59 16.33 31.10
CA ALA A 134 -2.35 17.57 30.93
C ALA A 134 -3.67 17.32 30.18
N LYS A 135 -3.67 16.41 29.18
CA LYS A 135 -4.86 16.03 28.41
C LYS A 135 -5.89 15.22 29.21
N SER A 136 -5.47 14.43 30.21
CA SER A 136 -6.40 13.64 31.03
C SER A 136 -7.09 14.45 32.14
N LYS A 137 -6.73 15.73 32.32
CA LYS A 137 -7.31 16.64 33.31
C LYS A 137 -8.35 17.60 32.71
N LEU A 138 -8.58 17.50 31.40
CA LEU A 138 -9.63 18.17 30.64
C LEU A 138 -10.73 17.14 30.34
#